data_AF-A0A920UE36-F1
#
_entry.id   AF-A0A920UE36-F1
#
_cell.length_a   1.000
_cell.length_b   1.000
_cell.length_c   1.000
_cell.angle_alpha   90.00
_cell.angle_beta   90.00
_cell.angle_gamma   90.00
#
_symmetry.space_group_name_H-M   'P 1'
#
loop_
_entity.id
_entity.type
_entity.pdbx_description
1 polymer ?
#
loop_
_entity_poly.entity_id
_entity_poly.type
_entity_poly.pdbx_seq_one_letter_code
_entity_poly.pdbx_strand_id
1 'polypeptide(L)' 'MRLDDTIAAIATPLQPSGLGVIRVSGSRRFPWWEICLKFGTEKLEKTESHKLVHGWIHDDEKLFDGVFW' A
#
# COMPACT_ATOMS: atom_id res chain seq x y z
N MET A 1 -15.41 9.61 -13.08
CA MET A 1 -15.10 9.15 -11.72
C MET A 1 -16.39 8.74 -11.05
N ARG A 2 -16.46 7.49 -10.61
CA ARG A 2 -17.52 6.99 -9.73
C ARG A 2 -17.01 7.01 -8.29
N LEU A 3 -17.93 7.04 -7.33
CA LEU A 3 -17.58 7.06 -5.91
C LEU A 3 -16.89 5.78 -5.43
N ASP A 4 -17.06 4.67 -6.16
CA ASP A 4 -16.48 3.36 -5.88
C ASP A 4 -15.15 3.10 -6.60
N ASP A 5 -14.67 4.06 -7.41
CA ASP A 5 -13.37 3.98 -8.06
C ASP A 5 -12.26 3.89 -7.00
N THR A 6 -11.27 3.03 -7.25
CA THR A 6 -10.07 3.00 -6.41
C THR A 6 -9.16 4.18 -6.78
N ILE A 7 -8.82 4.99 -5.77
CA ILE A 7 -7.98 6.17 -5.89
C ILE A 7 -6.76 6.07 -4.97
N ALA A 8 -5.68 6.75 -5.33
CA ALA A 8 -4.48 6.89 -4.52
C ALA A 8 -3.99 8.34 -4.51
N ALA A 9 -3.46 8.82 -3.39
CA ALA A 9 -2.88 10.16 -3.26
C ALA A 9 -1.76 10.20 -2.21
N ILE A 10 -0.83 11.13 -2.38
CA ILE A 10 0.13 11.47 -1.33
C ILE A 10 -0.62 12.23 -0.23
N ALA A 11 -0.61 11.68 0.97
CA ALA A 11 -1.33 12.19 2.14
C ALA A 11 -0.45 13.06 3.05
N THR A 12 0.85 13.17 2.76
CA THR A 12 1.82 14.00 3.47
C THR A 12 2.34 15.16 2.61
N PRO A 13 2.88 16.24 3.19
CA PRO A 13 3.50 17.32 2.43
C PRO A 13 4.64 16.86 1.53
N LEU A 14 4.83 17.54 0.39
CA LEU A 14 5.90 17.28 -0.57
C LEU A 14 7.21 17.94 -0.13
N GLN A 15 7.78 17.47 0.97
CA GLN A 15 9.03 17.95 1.52
C GLN A 15 9.89 16.79 2.03
N PRO A 16 11.22 16.97 2.14
CA PRO A 16 12.09 15.97 2.75
C PRO A 16 11.59 15.58 4.15
N SER A 17 11.49 14.29 4.40
CA SER A 17 10.88 13.71 5.61
C SER A 17 11.49 12.33 5.87
N GLY A 18 11.45 11.87 7.11
CA GLY A 18 11.80 10.48 7.44
C GLY A 18 10.76 9.47 6.94
N LEU A 19 9.50 9.90 6.75
CA LEU A 19 8.39 9.06 6.29
C LEU A 19 7.43 9.85 5.37
N GLY A 20 6.92 9.18 4.33
CA GLY A 20 5.82 9.67 3.50
C GLY A 20 4.63 8.73 3.59
N VAL A 21 3.41 9.25 3.41
CA VAL A 21 2.20 8.42 3.39
C VAL A 21 1.51 8.55 2.04
N ILE A 22 1.26 7.40 1.41
CA ILE A 22 0.35 7.29 0.26
C ILE A 22 -0.91 6.61 0.75
N ARG A 23 -2.06 7.28 0.62
CA ARG A 23 -3.36 6.72 0.99
C ARG A 23 -4.06 6.20 -0.25
N VAL A 24 -4.47 4.93 -0.20
CA VAL A 24 -5.32 4.29 -1.23
C VAL A 24 -6.70 4.05 -0.65
N SER A 25 -7.76 4.28 -1.43
CA SER A 25 -9.16 4.05 -1.05
C SER A 25 -9.94 3.45 -2.21
N GLY A 26 -10.92 2.59 -1.92
CA GLY A 26 -11.82 1.99 -2.92
C GLY A 26 -11.81 0.46 -2.92
N SER A 27 -12.73 -0.12 -3.68
CA SER A 27 -13.06 -1.54 -3.67
C SER A 27 -11.91 -2.45 -4.13
N ARG A 28 -11.07 -1.97 -5.06
CA ARG A 28 -9.96 -2.73 -5.65
C ARG A 28 -8.61 -2.51 -4.94
N ARG A 29 -8.60 -1.92 -3.74
CA ARG A 29 -7.36 -1.57 -3.05
C ARG A 29 -6.48 -2.77 -2.72
N PHE A 30 -7.06 -3.86 -2.20
CA PHE A 30 -6.28 -5.02 -1.81
C PHE A 30 -5.72 -5.81 -3.00
N PRO A 31 -6.48 -6.13 -4.06
CA PRO A 31 -5.93 -6.83 -5.23
C PRO A 31 -4.77 -6.10 -5.88
N TRP A 32 -4.80 -4.76 -5.92
CA TRP A 32 -3.68 -3.96 -6.41
C TRP A 32 -2.44 -4.10 -5.53
N TRP A 33 -2.62 -4.06 -4.21
CA TRP A 33 -1.49 -4.12 -3.28
C TRP A 33 -0.87 -5.51 -3.17
N GLU A 34 -1.64 -6.58 -3.36
CA GLU A 34 -1.08 -7.94 -3.41
C GLU A 34 -0.08 -8.15 -4.57
N ILE A 35 -0.16 -7.34 -5.63
CA ILE A 35 0.77 -7.40 -6.76
C ILE A 35 2.11 -6.77 -6.39
N CYS A 36 2.08 -5.60 -5.74
CA CYS A 36 3.29 -4.80 -5.48
C CYS A 36 3.89 -5.06 -4.09
N LEU A 37 3.09 -5.34 -3.07
CA LEU A 37 3.55 -5.52 -1.70
C LEU A 37 3.86 -6.99 -1.43
N LYS A 38 5.13 -7.30 -1.16
CA LYS A 38 5.57 -8.60 -0.67
C LYS A 38 5.76 -8.54 0.84
N PHE A 39 5.10 -9.45 1.56
CA PHE A 39 5.23 -9.59 3.01
C PHE A 39 4.75 -10.99 3.42
N GLY A 40 5.48 -11.63 4.34
CA GLY A 40 5.11 -12.91 4.95
C GLY A 40 4.56 -13.97 3.98
N THR A 41 3.71 -14.85 4.52
CA THR A 41 3.00 -15.90 3.76
C THR A 41 1.49 -15.64 3.66
N GLU A 42 0.97 -14.65 4.38
CA GLU A 42 -0.46 -14.34 4.44
C GLU A 42 -0.85 -13.21 3.50
N LYS A 43 -2.04 -13.33 2.90
CA LYS A 43 -2.63 -12.32 2.01
C LYS A 43 -3.07 -11.08 2.79
N LEU A 44 -2.97 -9.91 2.17
CA LEU A 44 -3.27 -8.63 2.85
C LEU A 44 -4.75 -8.51 3.19
N GLU A 45 -5.58 -9.07 2.31
CA GLU A 45 -7.03 -9.19 2.49
C GLU A 45 -7.42 -9.97 3.74
N LYS A 46 -6.55 -10.88 4.19
CA LYS A 46 -6.79 -11.72 5.37
C LYS A 46 -6.27 -11.10 6.66
N THR A 47 -5.46 -10.05 6.57
CA THR A 47 -5.00 -9.34 7.76
C THR A 47 -6.18 -8.63 8.41
N GLU A 48 -6.28 -8.74 9.74
CA GLU A 48 -7.27 -7.99 10.51
C GLU A 48 -7.13 -6.48 10.29
N SER A 49 -8.28 -5.79 10.29
CA SER A 49 -8.32 -4.34 10.22
C SER A 49 -7.56 -3.70 11.40
N HIS A 50 -6.96 -2.53 11.18
CA HIS A 50 -6.18 -1.76 12.17
C HIS A 50 -4.91 -2.46 12.68
N LYS A 51 -4.33 -3.37 11.88
CA LYS A 51 -2.98 -3.90 12.11
C LYS A 51 -1.97 -3.24 11.19
N LEU A 52 -0.80 -2.96 11.75
CA LEU A 52 0.36 -2.51 11.00
C LEU A 52 1.09 -3.73 10.42
N VAL A 53 1.24 -3.78 9.11
CA VAL A 53 1.94 -4.86 8.40
C VAL A 53 3.22 -4.30 7.79
N HIS A 54 4.35 -4.88 8.15
CA HIS A 54 5.63 -4.55 7.52
C HIS A 54 5.84 -5.37 6.25
N GLY A 55 6.30 -4.72 5.19
CA GLY A 55 6.54 -5.36 3.90
C GLY A 55 7.44 -4.54 2.98
N TRP A 56 7.54 -4.99 1.75
CA TRP A 56 8.37 -4.38 0.72
C TRP A 56 7.56 -4.14 -0.54
N ILE A 57 7.71 -2.96 -1.15
CA ILE A 57 7.12 -2.66 -2.45
C ILE A 57 8.11 -3.08 -3.54
N HIS A 58 7.62 -3.89 -4.47
CA HIS A 58 8.31 -4.33 -5.66
C HIS A 58 7.57 -3.88 -6.92
N ASP A 59 8.32 -3.53 -7.95
CA ASP A 59 7.84 -3.47 -9.33
C ASP A 59 8.58 -4.56 -10.11
N ASP A 60 7.84 -5.60 -10.51
CA ASP A 60 8.40 -6.89 -10.93
C ASP A 60 9.44 -7.46 -9.93
N GLU A 61 10.70 -7.55 -10.34
CA GLU A 61 11.80 -8.06 -9.52
C GLU A 61 12.55 -6.95 -8.76
N LYS A 62 12.29 -5.68 -9.08
CA LYS A 62 13.01 -4.56 -8.49
C LYS A 62 12.37 -4.15 -7.17
N LEU A 63 13.17 -4.15 -6.11
CA LEU A 63 12.79 -3.58 -4.82
C LEU A 63 12.79 -2.05 -4.89
N PHE A 64 11.68 -1.43 -4.48
CA PHE A 64 11.53 0.03 -4.41
C PHE A 64 11.73 0.57 -3.01
N ASP A 65 10.98 0.05 -2.03
CA ASP A 65 11.01 0.56 -0.66
C ASP A 65 10.52 -0.46 0.37
N GLY A 66 10.97 -0.31 1.62
CA GLY A 66 10.40 -0.99 2.78
C GLY A 66 9.30 -0.13 3.39
N VAL A 67 8.12 -0.69 3.59
CA VAL A 67 6.93 0.08 3.98
C VAL A 67 6.14 -0.57 5.10
N PHE A 68 5.25 0.23 5.68
CA PHE A 68 4.22 -0.24 6.60
C PHE A 68 2.85 0.02 5.97
N TRP A 69 1.98 -1.00 5.98
CA TRP A 69 0.58 -0.94 5.55
C TRP A 69 -0.37 -1.00 6.75
#